data_AF-A0AAD0SKJ0-F1
#
_entry.id   AF-A0AAD0SKJ0-F1
#
_cell.length_a   1.000
_cell.length_b   1.000
_cell.length_c   1.000
_cell.angle_alpha   90.00
_cell.angle_beta   90.00
_cell.angle_gamma   90.00
#
_symmetry.space_group_name_H-M   'P 1'
#
loop_
_entity.id
_entity.type
_entity.pdbx_description
1 polymer ?
#
loop_
_entity_poly.entity_id
_entity_poly.type
_entity_poly.pdbx_seq_one_letter_code
_entity_poly.pdbx_strand_id
1 'polypeptide(L)' 'MSITNISKNIKELVLLRLIQNGESLIDASSKAGLCIKLSKNYLNIK' A
#
# COMPACT_ATOMS: atom_id res chain seq x y z
N MET A 1 -13.74 14.69 -8.66
CA MET A 1 -13.18 13.42 -8.16
C MET A 1 -12.10 12.99 -9.14
N SER A 2 -10.83 13.15 -8.78
CA SER A 2 -9.71 13.05 -9.74
C SER A 2 -9.25 11.60 -9.89
N ILE A 3 -8.89 11.19 -11.11
CA ILE A 3 -8.37 9.84 -11.46
C ILE A 3 -7.17 9.45 -10.56
N THR A 4 -6.39 10.43 -10.12
CA THR A 4 -5.27 10.31 -9.18
C THR A 4 -5.67 9.79 -7.79
N ASN A 5 -6.87 10.11 -7.29
CA ASN A 5 -7.32 9.62 -5.99
C ASN A 5 -7.79 8.16 -6.07
N ILE A 6 -8.38 7.77 -7.20
CA ILE A 6 -8.84 6.39 -7.43
C ILE A 6 -7.66 5.43 -7.45
N SER A 7 -6.59 5.78 -8.18
CA SER A 7 -5.39 4.94 -8.25
C SER A 7 -4.68 4.81 -6.90
N LYS A 8 -4.71 5.88 -6.07
CA LYS A 8 -4.15 5.85 -4.72
C LYS A 8 -4.93 4.88 -3.80
N ASN A 9 -6.25 4.96 -3.81
CA ASN A 9 -7.11 4.06 -3.03
C ASN A 9 -6.94 2.58 -3.42
N ILE A 10 -6.81 2.29 -4.72
CA ILE A 10 -6.60 0.91 -5.19
C ILE A 10 -5.26 0.36 -4.69
N LYS A 11 -4.18 1.15 -4.77
CA LYS A 11 -2.86 0.74 -4.30
C LYS A 11 -2.84 0.48 -2.79
N GLU A 12 -3.51 1.33 -2.02
CA GLU A 12 -3.67 1.17 -0.57
C GLU A 12 -4.46 -0.11 -0.22
N LEU A 13 -5.53 -0.41 -0.96
CA LEU A 13 -6.30 -1.66 -0.84
C LEU A 13 -5.45 -2.91 -1.13
N VAL A 14 -4.63 -2.85 -2.19
CA VAL A 14 -3.73 -3.95 -2.56
C VAL A 14 -2.68 -4.16 -1.47
N LEU A 15 -2.08 -3.09 -0.94
CA LEU A 15 -1.12 -3.15 0.16
C LEU A 15 -1.73 -3.83 1.40
N LEU A 16 -2.95 -3.43 1.79
CA LEU A 16 -3.67 -4.00 2.94
C LEU A 16 -3.93 -5.50 2.77
N ARG A 17 -4.37 -5.93 1.58
CA ARG A 17 -4.57 -7.35 1.27
C ARG A 17 -3.28 -8.16 1.34
N LEU A 18 -2.18 -7.64 0.80
CA LEU A 18 -0.89 -8.33 0.81
C LEU A 18 -0.37 -8.52 2.23
N ILE A 19 -0.52 -7.52 3.09
CA ILE A 19 -0.12 -7.60 4.50
C ILE A 19 -1.03 -8.56 5.28
N GLN A 20 -2.34 -8.53 5.03
CA GLN A 20 -3.27 -9.51 5.62
C GLN A 20 -2.96 -10.95 5.21
N ASN A 21 -2.42 -11.15 4.00
CA ASN A 21 -1.94 -12.45 3.53
C ASN A 21 -0.61 -12.88 4.18
N GLY A 22 -0.04 -12.08 5.10
CA GLY A 22 1.20 -12.37 5.80
C GLY A 22 2.47 -11.98 5.04
N GLU A 23 2.36 -11.20 3.95
CA GLU A 23 3.55 -10.70 3.27
C GLU A 23 4.26 -9.60 4.08
N SER A 24 5.58 -9.52 3.89
CA SER A 24 6.39 -8.46 4.48
C SER A 24 5.95 -7.10 3.92
N LEU A 25 6.06 -6.05 4.73
CA LEU A 25 5.74 -4.69 4.28
C LEU A 25 6.53 -4.29 3.03
N ILE A 26 7.77 -4.77 2.90
CA ILE A 26 8.67 -4.49 1.78
C ILE A 26 8.12 -5.11 0.50
N ASP A 27 7.80 -6.40 0.54
CA ASP A 27 7.25 -7.14 -0.59
C ASP A 27 5.86 -6.63 -0.98
N ALA A 28 5.01 -6.40 0.02
CA ALA A 28 3.68 -5.84 -0.17
C ALA A 28 3.71 -4.46 -0.82
N SER A 29 4.64 -3.59 -0.39
CA SER A 29 4.83 -2.26 -0.99
C SER A 29 5.28 -2.35 -2.45
N SER A 30 6.26 -3.22 -2.72
CA SER A 30 6.78 -3.45 -4.06
C SER A 30 5.68 -3.94 -5.01
N LYS A 31 4.91 -4.94 -4.59
CA LYS A 31 3.78 -5.51 -5.37
C LYS A 31 2.62 -4.53 -5.54
N ALA A 32 2.35 -3.69 -4.54
CA ALA A 32 1.33 -2.63 -4.63
C ALA A 32 1.78 -1.42 -5.49
N GLY A 33 3.04 -1.38 -5.94
CA GLY A 33 3.59 -0.23 -6.66
C GLY A 33 3.60 1.03 -5.81
N LEU A 34 3.84 0.87 -4.50
CA LEU A 34 3.97 1.92 -3.50
C LEU A 34 5.39 1.94 -2.94
N CYS A 35 5.90 3.14 -2.66
CA CYS A 35 7.15 3.26 -1.94
C CYS A 35 6.95 2.85 -0.48
N ILE A 36 7.89 2.10 0.10
CA ILE A 36 7.82 1.63 1.50
C ILE A 36 7.53 2.77 2.47
N LYS A 37 8.06 3.98 2.21
CA LYS A 37 7.79 5.16 3.04
C LYS A 37 6.32 5.57 3.03
N LEU A 38 5.67 5.50 1.86
CA LEU A 38 4.23 5.77 1.72
C LEU A 38 3.41 4.66 2.38
N SER A 39 3.82 3.40 2.21
CA SER A 39 3.18 2.25 2.84
C SER A 39 3.27 2.30 4.37
N LYS A 40 4.42 2.68 4.93
CA LYS A 40 4.61 2.91 6.36
C LYS A 40 3.72 4.04 6.88
N ASN A 41 3.67 5.17 6.17
CA ASN A 41 2.77 6.27 6.52
C ASN A 41 1.31 5.85 6.47
N TYR A 42 0.91 5.09 5.46
CA TYR A 42 -0.46 4.61 5.29
C TYR A 42 -0.89 3.67 6.43
N LEU A 43 -0.02 2.72 6.78
CA LEU A 43 -0.28 1.77 7.86
C LEU A 43 0.00 2.35 9.25
N ASN A 44 0.49 3.60 9.32
CA ASN A 44 0.90 4.29 10.53
C ASN A 44 1.84 3.45 11.42
N ILE A 45 2.67 2.61 10.78
CA ILE A 45 3.65 1.76 11.48
C ILE A 45 4.81 2.68 11.86
N LYS A 46 4.92 2.99 13.15
CA LYS A 46 5.93 3.87 13.74
C LYS A 46 7.31 3.22 13.78
#